data_AF-A0A7W7DUT2-F1
#
_entry.id   AF-A0A7W7DUT2-F1
#
_cell.length_a   1.000
_cell.length_b   1.000
_cell.length_c   1.000
_cell.angle_alpha   90.00
_cell.angle_beta   90.00
_cell.angle_gamma   90.00
#
_symmetry.space_group_name_H-M   'P 1'
#
loop_
_entity.id
_entity.type
_entity.pdbx_description
1 polymer ?
#
loop_
_entity_poly.entity_id
_entity_poly.type
_entity_poly.pdbx_seq_one_letter_code
_entity_poly.pdbx_strand_id
1 'polypeptide(L)'
;MVEDIFLALYLAALQPVISGAQGVGDMVLQGAKAFGFLLLLAAAARYGTKPVGRLIETRDNELLVISFLGAAVLVAGVAEVLGVADAIGAFMVGLILAGTPSGPRIRDLVHPLRDAFAAIFFFAFGLSIDPGDIVSVVGPVTAAAVLTLVMNVIAGLLVAQVYRYGIDPAAEIATTLVVRGEFALILAAMAAGAGLDARLAPFIAGYVLVLAVLGPIAAGRAHLLARALRTGQGLLPRRTAPAYDVGPESDGTPSAPQPAEAER
;
A
#
# COMPACT_ATOMS: atom_id res chain seq x y z
N MET A 1 -0.62 4.64 1.38
CA MET A 1 -1.72 4.77 2.37
C MET A 1 -3.00 5.34 1.76
N VAL A 2 -3.03 6.59 1.24
CA VAL A 2 -4.28 7.12 0.65
C VAL A 2 -4.70 6.32 -0.59
N GLU A 3 -3.76 6.03 -1.49
CA GLU A 3 -4.00 5.17 -2.66
C GLU A 3 -4.54 3.79 -2.27
N ASP A 4 -4.02 3.19 -1.20
CA ASP A 4 -4.45 1.88 -0.70
C ASP A 4 -5.90 1.91 -0.19
N ILE A 5 -6.32 3.00 0.45
CA ILE A 5 -7.72 3.20 0.89
C ILE A 5 -8.66 3.32 -0.33
N PHE A 6 -8.24 4.06 -1.35
CA PHE A 6 -9.01 4.18 -2.59
C PHE A 6 -9.10 2.83 -3.32
N LEU A 7 -8.01 2.07 -3.37
CA LEU A 7 -8.01 0.75 -3.99
C LEU A 7 -8.90 -0.21 -3.20
N ALA A 8 -8.80 -0.23 -1.86
CA ALA A 8 -9.70 -1.01 -1.02
C ALA A 8 -11.18 -0.67 -1.29
N LEU A 9 -11.54 0.61 -1.33
CA LEU A 9 -12.90 1.02 -1.64
C LEU A 9 -13.32 0.59 -3.06
N TYR A 10 -12.42 0.71 -4.04
CA TYR A 10 -12.65 0.25 -5.40
C TYR A 10 -12.90 -1.26 -5.46
N LEU A 11 -12.11 -2.06 -4.73
CA LEU A 11 -12.27 -3.51 -4.64
C LEU A 11 -13.59 -3.91 -4.02
N ALA A 12 -14.01 -3.24 -2.93
CA ALA A 12 -15.32 -3.48 -2.33
C ALA A 12 -16.48 -3.17 -3.29
N ALA A 13 -16.32 -2.13 -4.13
CA ALA A 13 -17.34 -1.76 -5.12
C ALA A 13 -17.34 -2.70 -6.34
N LEU A 14 -16.19 -3.28 -6.70
CA LEU A 14 -16.04 -4.12 -7.87
C LEU A 14 -16.46 -5.58 -7.63
N GLN A 15 -16.33 -6.07 -6.39
CA GLN A 15 -16.66 -7.46 -6.03
C GLN A 15 -18.09 -7.90 -6.40
N PRO A 16 -19.17 -7.14 -6.12
CA PRO A 16 -20.53 -7.50 -6.51
C PRO A 16 -20.73 -7.65 -8.04
N VAL A 17 -19.98 -6.86 -8.81
CA VAL A 17 -20.02 -6.92 -10.28
C VAL A 17 -19.29 -8.16 -10.79
N ILE A 18 -18.16 -8.50 -10.17
CA ILE A 18 -17.35 -9.68 -10.49
C ILE A 18 -18.06 -10.98 -10.07
N SER A 19 -18.80 -10.97 -8.95
CA SER A 19 -19.53 -12.15 -8.45
C SER A 19 -20.76 -12.54 -9.26
N GLY A 20 -21.02 -11.87 -10.40
CA GLY A 20 -22.04 -12.28 -11.37
C GLY A 20 -23.48 -11.99 -10.93
N ALA A 21 -23.73 -10.88 -10.24
CA ALA A 21 -25.08 -10.47 -9.84
C ALA A 21 -26.03 -10.39 -11.05
N GLN A 22 -27.04 -11.26 -11.08
CA GLN A 22 -27.98 -11.39 -12.20
C GLN A 22 -29.20 -10.49 -12.01
N GLY A 23 -28.97 -9.18 -11.97
CA GLY A 23 -30.04 -8.17 -11.96
C GLY A 23 -29.78 -6.98 -11.04
N VAL A 24 -30.49 -5.89 -11.30
CA VAL A 24 -30.34 -4.63 -10.54
C VAL A 24 -30.68 -4.81 -9.06
N GLY A 25 -31.68 -5.65 -8.74
CA GLY A 25 -32.06 -5.94 -7.35
C GLY A 25 -30.97 -6.65 -6.56
N ASP A 26 -30.33 -7.66 -7.16
CA ASP A 26 -29.23 -8.39 -6.52
C ASP A 26 -27.98 -7.53 -6.38
N MET A 27 -27.66 -6.70 -7.38
CA MET A 27 -26.57 -5.72 -7.28
C MET A 27 -26.78 -4.72 -6.14
N VAL A 28 -28.01 -4.19 -5.99
CA VAL A 28 -28.34 -3.26 -4.90
C VAL A 28 -28.26 -3.95 -3.55
N LEU A 29 -28.76 -5.19 -3.43
CA LEU A 29 -28.72 -5.95 -2.19
C LEU A 29 -27.29 -6.31 -1.78
N GLN A 30 -26.47 -6.79 -2.72
CA GLN A 30 -25.07 -7.10 -2.48
C GLN A 30 -24.26 -5.85 -2.15
N GLY A 31 -24.46 -4.75 -2.89
CA GLY A 31 -23.84 -3.47 -2.61
C GLY A 31 -24.22 -2.93 -1.23
N ALA A 32 -25.49 -3.05 -0.83
CA ALA A 32 -25.96 -2.65 0.50
C ALA A 32 -25.36 -3.52 1.62
N LYS A 33 -25.24 -4.84 1.41
CA LYS A 33 -24.57 -5.75 2.36
C LYS A 33 -23.09 -5.40 2.51
N ALA A 34 -22.38 -5.23 1.40
CA ALA A 34 -20.97 -4.87 1.38
C ALA A 34 -20.73 -3.52 2.08
N PHE A 35 -21.52 -2.50 1.74
CA PHE A 35 -21.44 -1.18 2.37
C PHE A 35 -21.80 -1.22 3.85
N GLY A 36 -22.85 -1.95 4.22
CA GLY A 36 -23.25 -2.15 5.62
C GLY A 36 -22.17 -2.84 6.43
N PHE A 37 -21.50 -3.85 5.86
CA PHE A 37 -20.38 -4.52 6.50
C PHE A 37 -19.17 -3.59 6.68
N LEU A 38 -18.84 -2.77 5.67
CA LEU A 38 -17.79 -1.76 5.79
C LEU A 38 -18.10 -0.73 6.89
N LEU A 39 -19.35 -0.26 6.97
CA LEU A 39 -19.78 0.64 8.05
C LEU A 39 -19.69 -0.03 9.42
N LEU A 40 -20.06 -1.31 9.52
CA LEU A 40 -19.95 -2.09 10.75
C LEU A 40 -18.48 -2.24 11.17
N LEU A 41 -17.58 -2.56 10.24
CA LEU A 41 -16.14 -2.62 10.51
C LEU A 41 -15.57 -1.24 10.88
N ALA A 42 -16.01 -0.18 10.23
CA ALA A 42 -15.60 1.19 10.57
C ALA A 42 -16.09 1.60 11.97
N ALA A 43 -17.33 1.24 12.32
CA ALA A 43 -17.86 1.43 13.67
C ALA A 43 -17.08 0.59 14.69
N ALA A 44 -16.73 -0.65 14.37
CA ALA A 44 -15.88 -1.50 15.20
C ALA A 44 -14.46 -0.91 15.36
N ALA A 45 -13.88 -0.32 14.32
CA ALA A 45 -12.61 0.40 14.39
C ALA A 45 -12.70 1.65 15.26
N ARG A 46 -13.83 2.37 15.22
CA ARG A 46 -14.02 3.60 15.99
C ARG A 46 -14.34 3.34 17.47
N TYR A 47 -15.19 2.36 17.77
CA TYR A 47 -15.75 2.14 19.10
C TYR A 47 -15.31 0.82 19.75
N GLY A 48 -14.85 -0.15 18.96
CA GLY A 48 -14.51 -1.51 19.39
C GLY A 48 -13.09 -1.70 19.90
N THR A 49 -12.25 -0.66 19.93
CA THR A 49 -10.85 -0.77 20.40
C THR A 49 -10.75 -1.23 21.86
N LYS A 50 -11.69 -0.84 22.72
CA LYS A 50 -11.74 -1.29 24.13
C LYS A 50 -12.09 -2.77 24.29
N PRO A 51 -13.22 -3.29 23.76
CA PRO A 51 -13.56 -4.70 23.90
C PRO A 51 -12.58 -5.61 23.14
N VAL A 52 -12.14 -5.23 21.94
CA VAL A 52 -11.16 -6.01 21.15
C VAL A 52 -9.80 -6.00 21.85
N GLY A 53 -9.39 -4.85 22.40
CA GLY A 53 -8.17 -4.74 23.21
C GLY A 53 -8.18 -5.73 24.37
N ARG A 54 -9.27 -5.81 25.15
CA ARG A 54 -9.38 -6.78 26.27
C ARG A 54 -9.38 -8.23 25.82
N LEU A 55 -9.94 -8.54 24.65
CA LEU A 55 -10.01 -9.91 24.14
C LEU A 55 -8.63 -10.41 23.67
N ILE A 56 -7.79 -9.51 23.15
CA ILE A 56 -6.51 -9.83 22.53
C ILE A 56 -5.32 -9.52 23.46
N GLU A 57 -5.56 -8.84 24.57
CA GLU A 57 -4.56 -8.53 25.59
C GLU A 57 -4.07 -9.82 26.27
N THR A 58 -2.98 -10.35 25.74
CA THR A 58 -2.29 -11.54 26.26
C THR A 58 -0.84 -11.23 26.56
N ARG A 59 -0.31 -11.84 27.62
CA ARG A 59 1.09 -11.64 28.05
C ARG A 59 2.09 -12.34 27.14
N ASP A 60 1.70 -13.42 26.47
CA ASP A 60 2.59 -14.22 25.61
C ASP A 60 2.52 -13.77 24.14
N ASN A 61 3.68 -13.71 23.47
CA ASN A 61 3.76 -13.32 22.06
C ASN A 61 3.04 -14.35 21.16
N GLU A 62 3.16 -15.63 21.48
CA GLU A 62 2.62 -16.73 20.69
C GLU A 62 1.09 -16.66 20.62
N LEU A 63 0.45 -16.51 21.79
CA LEU A 63 -1.00 -16.33 21.88
C LEU A 63 -1.45 -15.05 21.19
N LEU A 64 -0.70 -13.95 21.34
CA LEU A 64 -1.00 -12.69 20.66
C LEU A 64 -0.97 -12.85 19.13
N VAL A 65 0.03 -13.55 18.58
CA VAL A 65 0.12 -13.86 17.14
C VAL A 65 -1.07 -14.68 16.68
N ILE A 66 -1.40 -15.76 17.40
CA ILE A 66 -2.54 -16.60 17.08
C ILE A 66 -3.84 -15.79 17.12
N SER A 67 -4.01 -14.91 18.11
CA SER A 67 -5.20 -14.07 18.24
C SER A 67 -5.36 -13.06 17.11
N PHE A 68 -4.33 -12.27 16.80
CA PHE A 68 -4.48 -11.26 15.74
C PHE A 68 -4.57 -11.88 14.35
N LEU A 69 -3.82 -12.96 14.10
CA LEU A 69 -3.86 -13.65 12.81
C LEU A 69 -5.19 -14.39 12.64
N GLY A 70 -5.65 -15.07 13.69
CA GLY A 70 -6.96 -15.72 13.71
C GLY A 70 -8.10 -14.72 13.51
N ALA A 71 -8.04 -13.55 14.16
CA ALA A 71 -9.01 -12.48 13.94
C ALA A 71 -8.97 -11.95 12.50
N ALA A 72 -7.78 -11.75 11.93
CA ALA A 72 -7.63 -11.30 10.54
C ALA A 72 -8.23 -12.31 9.55
N VAL A 73 -7.91 -13.60 9.69
CA VAL A 73 -8.44 -14.67 8.82
C VAL A 73 -9.96 -14.84 9.01
N LEU A 74 -10.46 -14.80 10.24
CA LEU A 74 -11.88 -14.94 10.53
C LEU A 74 -12.69 -13.80 9.90
N VAL A 75 -12.24 -12.55 10.07
CA VAL A 75 -12.94 -11.39 9.50
C VAL A 75 -12.78 -11.34 7.97
N ALA A 76 -11.63 -11.75 7.44
CA ALA A 76 -11.43 -11.89 5.99
C ALA A 76 -12.41 -12.90 5.37
N GLY A 77 -12.58 -14.08 6.00
CA GLY A 77 -13.55 -15.08 5.54
C GLY A 77 -15.00 -14.60 5.65
N VAL A 78 -15.35 -13.88 6.72
CA VAL A 78 -16.68 -13.25 6.85
C VAL A 78 -16.88 -12.18 5.77
N ALA A 79 -15.85 -11.39 5.46
CA ALA A 79 -15.90 -10.39 4.40
C ALA A 79 -16.20 -11.04 3.04
N GLU A 80 -15.52 -12.13 2.71
CA GLU A 80 -15.72 -12.88 1.47
C GLU A 80 -17.16 -13.40 1.34
N VAL A 81 -17.72 -14.00 2.40
CA VAL A 81 -19.12 -14.47 2.43
C VAL A 81 -20.12 -13.34 2.23
N LEU A 82 -19.79 -12.13 2.68
CA LEU A 82 -20.63 -10.95 2.53
C LEU A 82 -20.41 -10.20 1.21
N GLY A 83 -19.54 -10.71 0.32
CA GLY A 83 -19.25 -10.10 -0.98
C GLY A 83 -18.32 -8.89 -0.89
N VAL A 84 -17.51 -8.81 0.17
CA VAL A 84 -16.45 -7.80 0.34
C VAL A 84 -15.09 -8.48 0.15
N ALA A 85 -14.13 -7.79 -0.45
CA ALA A 85 -12.79 -8.34 -0.60
C ALA A 85 -12.19 -8.69 0.77
N ASP A 86 -11.71 -9.93 0.90
CA ASP A 86 -11.05 -10.52 2.06
C ASP A 86 -9.92 -9.62 2.61
N ALA A 87 -9.11 -9.05 1.72
CA ALA A 87 -8.02 -8.13 2.05
C ALA A 87 -8.50 -6.87 2.79
N ILE A 88 -9.70 -6.37 2.47
CA ILE A 88 -10.29 -5.21 3.16
C ILE A 88 -10.72 -5.60 4.56
N GLY A 89 -11.31 -6.79 4.73
CA GLY A 89 -11.65 -7.33 6.04
C GLY A 89 -10.41 -7.43 6.95
N ALA A 90 -9.33 -8.04 6.44
CA ALA A 90 -8.06 -8.15 7.15
C ALA A 90 -7.44 -6.77 7.46
N PHE A 91 -7.46 -5.84 6.51
CA PHE A 91 -6.97 -4.48 6.69
C PHE A 91 -7.71 -3.73 7.81
N MET A 92 -9.04 -3.84 7.84
CA MET A 92 -9.87 -3.23 8.88
C MET A 92 -9.59 -3.82 10.26
N VAL A 93 -9.34 -5.13 10.36
CA VAL A 93 -8.87 -5.74 11.62
C VAL A 93 -7.54 -5.12 12.04
N GLY A 94 -6.57 -5.01 11.13
CA GLY A 94 -5.30 -4.34 11.40
C GLY A 94 -5.49 -2.92 11.96
N LEU A 95 -6.41 -2.14 11.38
CA LEU A 95 -6.73 -0.79 11.84
C LEU A 95 -7.37 -0.77 13.24
N ILE A 96 -8.28 -1.70 13.53
CA ILE A 96 -8.87 -1.87 14.87
C ILE A 96 -7.75 -2.17 15.88
N LEU A 97 -6.88 -3.14 15.57
CA LEU A 97 -5.82 -3.61 16.46
C LEU A 97 -4.73 -2.56 16.69
N ALA A 98 -4.42 -1.75 15.68
CA ALA A 98 -3.48 -0.64 15.80
C ALA A 98 -3.91 0.41 16.85
N GLY A 99 -5.22 0.53 17.09
CA GLY A 99 -5.79 1.41 18.13
C GLY A 99 -5.90 0.80 19.52
N THR A 100 -5.46 -0.45 19.72
CA THR A 100 -5.49 -1.14 21.03
C THR A 100 -4.18 -0.97 21.81
N PRO A 101 -4.16 -1.21 23.14
CA PRO A 101 -2.93 -1.18 23.94
C PRO A 101 -1.84 -2.13 23.42
N SER A 102 -2.25 -3.26 22.82
CA SER A 102 -1.34 -4.25 22.21
C SER A 102 -0.80 -3.83 20.84
N GLY A 103 -1.27 -2.72 20.26
CA GLY A 103 -0.95 -2.28 18.90
C GLY A 103 0.55 -2.19 18.56
N PRO A 104 1.40 -1.57 19.40
CA PRO A 104 2.84 -1.52 19.15
C PRO A 104 3.48 -2.91 19.07
N ARG A 105 3.11 -3.78 20.01
CA ARG A 105 3.63 -5.15 20.07
C ARG A 105 3.14 -6.01 18.90
N ILE A 106 1.88 -5.84 18.48
CA ILE A 106 1.34 -6.48 17.28
C ILE A 106 2.14 -6.04 16.05
N ARG A 107 2.50 -4.76 15.94
CA ARG A 107 3.30 -4.24 14.81
C ARG A 107 4.65 -4.94 14.70
N ASP A 108 5.38 -5.06 15.81
CA ASP A 108 6.68 -5.74 15.84
C ASP A 108 6.57 -7.21 15.44
N LEU A 109 5.51 -7.88 15.88
CA LEU A 109 5.25 -9.28 15.55
C LEU A 109 4.76 -9.47 14.10
N VAL A 110 4.02 -8.53 13.53
CA VAL A 110 3.51 -8.61 12.15
C VAL A 110 4.61 -8.42 11.11
N HIS A 111 5.64 -7.61 11.38
CA HIS A 111 6.73 -7.35 10.43
C HIS A 111 7.35 -8.62 9.81
N PRO A 112 7.87 -9.59 10.60
CA PRO A 112 8.43 -10.82 10.04
C PRO A 112 7.39 -11.71 9.35
N LEU A 113 6.15 -11.75 9.86
CA LEU A 113 5.06 -12.51 9.21
C LEU A 113 4.71 -11.93 7.85
N ARG A 114 4.61 -10.60 7.73
CA ARG A 114 4.36 -9.90 6.47
C ARG A 114 5.43 -10.25 5.45
N ASP A 115 6.71 -10.19 5.84
CA ASP A 115 7.82 -10.45 4.93
C ASP A 115 7.81 -11.93 4.46
N ALA A 116 7.54 -12.87 5.36
CA ALA A 116 7.40 -14.28 5.03
C ALA A 116 6.19 -14.57 4.12
N PHE A 117 5.01 -14.03 4.44
CA PHE A 117 3.81 -14.21 3.61
C PHE A 117 3.93 -13.53 2.26
N ALA A 118 4.57 -12.37 2.18
CA ALA A 118 4.85 -11.71 0.91
C ALA A 118 5.74 -12.61 0.03
N ALA A 119 6.83 -13.15 0.57
CA ALA A 119 7.71 -14.06 -0.17
C ALA A 119 6.95 -15.30 -0.69
N ILE A 120 6.13 -15.92 0.16
CA ILE A 120 5.32 -17.08 -0.22
C ILE A 120 4.27 -16.72 -1.29
N PHE A 121 3.58 -15.58 -1.11
CA PHE A 121 2.59 -15.08 -2.06
C PHE A 121 3.21 -14.86 -3.44
N PHE A 122 4.34 -14.14 -3.51
CA PHE A 122 5.03 -13.89 -4.78
C PHE A 122 5.56 -15.16 -5.43
N PHE A 123 6.05 -16.11 -4.63
CA PHE A 123 6.52 -17.39 -5.13
C PHE A 123 5.36 -18.22 -5.72
N ALA A 124 4.25 -18.36 -4.98
CA ALA A 124 3.08 -19.10 -5.43
C ALA A 124 2.41 -18.44 -6.64
N PHE A 125 2.27 -17.11 -6.61
CA PHE A 125 1.76 -16.33 -7.74
C PHE A 125 2.67 -16.49 -8.97
N GLY A 126 3.99 -16.46 -8.78
CA GLY A 126 4.99 -16.74 -9.82
C GLY A 126 4.82 -18.12 -10.46
N LEU A 127 4.58 -19.15 -9.65
CA LEU A 127 4.36 -20.52 -10.12
C LEU A 127 3.02 -20.73 -10.85
N SER A 128 2.03 -19.87 -10.62
CA SER A 128 0.72 -19.96 -11.28
C SER A 128 0.75 -19.54 -12.75
N ILE A 129 1.85 -18.96 -13.22
CA ILE A 129 1.97 -18.37 -14.55
C ILE A 129 2.73 -19.33 -15.47
N ASP A 130 2.15 -19.63 -16.62
CA ASP A 130 2.86 -20.33 -17.69
C ASP A 130 3.85 -19.37 -18.38
N PRO A 131 5.16 -19.70 -18.43
CA PRO A 131 6.15 -18.89 -19.13
C PRO A 131 5.82 -18.66 -20.62
N GLY A 132 5.12 -19.60 -21.26
CA GLY A 132 4.72 -19.50 -22.66
C GLY A 132 3.71 -18.37 -22.92
N ASP A 133 2.82 -18.12 -21.96
CA ASP A 133 1.77 -17.11 -22.09
C ASP A 133 2.30 -15.68 -21.94
N ILE A 134 3.42 -15.51 -21.23
CA ILE A 134 4.05 -14.20 -21.02
C ILE A 134 4.42 -13.54 -22.36
N VAL A 135 4.92 -14.32 -23.31
CA VAL A 135 5.35 -13.81 -24.63
C VAL A 135 4.21 -13.11 -25.37
N SER A 136 2.98 -13.63 -25.21
CA SER A 136 1.79 -13.08 -25.87
C SER A 136 1.34 -11.73 -25.31
N VAL A 137 1.74 -11.41 -24.06
CA VAL A 137 1.33 -10.19 -23.34
C VAL A 137 2.46 -9.18 -23.16
N VAL A 138 3.69 -9.45 -23.63
CA VAL A 138 4.84 -8.53 -23.50
C VAL A 138 4.53 -7.13 -24.04
N GLY A 139 3.88 -7.04 -25.19
CA GLY A 139 3.51 -5.75 -25.80
C GLY A 139 2.59 -4.93 -24.89
N PRO A 140 1.40 -5.45 -24.53
CA PRO A 140 0.49 -4.80 -23.58
C PRO A 140 1.14 -4.47 -22.23
N VAL A 141 1.92 -5.39 -21.65
CA VAL A 141 2.61 -5.18 -20.37
C VAL A 141 3.58 -4.02 -20.44
N THR A 142 4.40 -3.97 -21.50
CA THR A 142 5.39 -2.90 -21.69
C THR A 142 4.69 -1.56 -21.89
N ALA A 143 3.63 -1.52 -22.71
CA ALA A 143 2.83 -0.31 -22.91
C ALA A 143 2.21 0.19 -21.59
N ALA A 144 1.64 -0.71 -20.79
CA ALA A 144 1.06 -0.38 -19.48
C ALA A 144 2.12 0.12 -18.49
N ALA A 145 3.30 -0.50 -18.46
CA ALA A 145 4.40 -0.10 -17.59
C ALA A 145 4.91 1.30 -17.96
N VAL A 146 5.12 1.57 -19.26
CA VAL A 146 5.53 2.89 -19.75
C VAL A 146 4.47 3.94 -19.45
N LEU A 147 3.19 3.64 -19.72
CA LEU A 147 2.09 4.55 -19.42
C LEU A 147 2.03 4.89 -17.93
N THR A 148 2.22 3.89 -17.07
CA THR A 148 2.24 4.08 -15.61
C THR A 148 3.38 5.00 -15.19
N LEU A 149 4.59 4.78 -15.73
CA LEU A 149 5.75 5.62 -15.44
C LEU A 149 5.51 7.07 -15.89
N VAL A 150 5.01 7.27 -17.11
CA VAL A 150 4.72 8.60 -17.65
C VAL A 150 3.65 9.31 -16.81
N MET A 151 2.55 8.63 -16.48
CA MET A 151 1.47 9.21 -15.68
C MET A 151 1.94 9.60 -14.27
N ASN A 152 2.79 8.79 -13.63
CA ASN A 152 3.33 9.12 -12.32
C ASN A 152 4.30 10.30 -12.35
N VAL A 153 5.13 10.40 -13.41
CA VAL A 153 5.97 11.57 -13.62
C VAL A 153 5.13 12.83 -13.83
N ILE A 154 4.11 12.76 -14.68
CA ILE A 154 3.18 13.88 -14.92
C ILE A 154 2.48 14.26 -13.61
N ALA A 155 1.94 13.30 -12.87
CA ALA A 155 1.26 13.54 -11.60
C ALA A 155 2.19 14.21 -10.57
N GLY A 156 3.43 13.71 -10.42
CA GLY A 156 4.42 14.31 -9.52
C GLY A 156 4.79 15.74 -9.91
N LEU A 157 4.92 16.02 -11.21
CA LEU A 157 5.17 17.37 -11.73
C LEU A 157 3.98 18.31 -11.51
N LEU A 158 2.76 17.83 -11.72
CA LEU A 158 1.54 18.61 -11.48
C LEU A 158 1.40 18.97 -9.99
N VAL A 159 1.63 18.00 -9.10
CA VAL A 159 1.65 18.23 -7.65
C VAL A 159 2.72 19.26 -7.30
N ALA A 160 3.94 19.12 -7.82
CA ALA A 160 4.99 20.10 -7.59
C ALA A 160 4.62 21.50 -8.10
N GLN A 161 3.92 21.60 -9.23
CA GLN A 161 3.45 22.88 -9.75
C GLN A 161 2.37 23.51 -8.85
N VAL A 162 1.39 22.73 -8.39
CA VAL A 162 0.30 23.20 -7.52
C VAL A 162 0.85 23.68 -6.17
N TYR A 163 1.77 22.92 -5.57
CA TYR A 163 2.36 23.25 -4.26
C TYR A 163 3.65 24.08 -4.36
N ARG A 164 4.07 24.44 -5.57
CA ARG A 164 5.26 25.26 -5.87
C ARG A 164 6.56 24.67 -5.31
N TYR A 165 6.67 23.34 -5.34
CA TYR A 165 7.89 22.64 -4.96
C TYR A 165 8.98 22.78 -6.03
N GLY A 166 10.24 22.69 -5.60
CA GLY A 166 11.39 22.65 -6.50
C GLY A 166 11.45 21.36 -7.32
N ILE A 167 12.31 21.35 -8.34
CA ILE A 167 12.48 20.21 -9.28
C ILE A 167 12.93 18.94 -8.55
N ASP A 168 13.74 19.10 -7.49
CA ASP A 168 14.27 17.99 -6.71
C ASP A 168 13.16 17.27 -5.93
N PRO A 169 12.34 17.95 -5.09
CA PRO A 169 11.15 17.34 -4.49
C PRO A 169 10.15 16.80 -5.52
N ALA A 170 9.98 17.47 -6.67
CA ALA A 170 9.08 17.02 -7.72
C ALA A 170 9.49 15.66 -8.30
N ALA A 171 10.79 15.48 -8.57
CA ALA A 171 11.33 14.24 -9.09
C ALA A 171 11.28 13.12 -8.04
N GLU A 172 11.50 13.44 -6.77
CA GLU A 172 11.38 12.49 -5.66
C GLU A 172 9.93 12.00 -5.50
N ILE A 173 8.94 12.91 -5.50
CA ILE A 173 7.51 12.57 -5.47
C ILE A 173 7.13 11.72 -6.70
N ALA A 174 7.52 12.16 -7.90
CA ALA A 174 7.22 11.48 -9.16
C ALA A 174 7.75 10.03 -9.18
N THR A 175 8.95 9.79 -8.66
CA THR A 175 9.59 8.47 -8.72
C THR A 175 9.15 7.55 -7.58
N THR A 176 8.83 8.09 -6.41
CA THR A 176 8.27 7.31 -5.29
C THR A 176 6.84 6.84 -5.59
N LEU A 177 6.05 7.59 -6.36
CA LEU A 177 4.72 7.17 -6.85
C LEU A 177 4.75 5.98 -7.82
N VAL A 178 5.91 5.65 -8.41
CA VAL A 178 6.05 4.52 -9.35
C VAL A 178 5.96 3.17 -8.64
N VAL A 179 6.32 3.12 -7.37
CA VAL A 179 6.22 1.89 -6.58
C VAL A 179 4.74 1.63 -6.29
N ARG A 180 4.12 0.75 -7.08
CA ARG A 180 2.77 0.25 -6.77
C ARG A 180 2.82 -0.65 -5.55
N GLY A 181 1.89 -0.42 -4.63
CA GLY A 181 1.78 -1.14 -3.37
C GLY A 181 1.33 -2.59 -3.51
N GLU A 182 1.51 -3.34 -2.43
CA GLU A 182 1.02 -4.71 -2.17
C GLU A 182 -0.47 -4.92 -2.50
N PHE A 183 -1.27 -3.85 -2.52
CA PHE A 183 -2.69 -3.89 -2.85
C PHE A 183 -2.98 -4.00 -4.36
N ALA A 184 -2.13 -3.43 -5.23
CA ALA A 184 -2.29 -3.58 -6.69
C ALA A 184 -2.13 -5.05 -7.10
N LEU A 185 -1.30 -5.78 -6.35
CA LEU A 185 -1.05 -7.22 -6.42
C LEU A 185 -2.23 -8.08 -5.96
N ILE A 186 -2.98 -7.61 -4.97
CA ILE A 186 -4.21 -8.26 -4.51
C ILE A 186 -5.31 -8.10 -5.56
N LEU A 187 -5.52 -6.88 -6.09
CA LEU A 187 -6.46 -6.63 -7.19
C LEU A 187 -6.15 -7.53 -8.39
N ALA A 188 -4.87 -7.63 -8.70
CA ALA A 188 -4.29 -8.52 -9.70
C ALA A 188 -4.68 -10.00 -9.49
N ALA A 189 -4.44 -10.55 -8.31
CA ALA A 189 -4.79 -11.92 -7.96
C ALA A 189 -6.32 -12.16 -8.03
N MET A 190 -7.13 -11.20 -7.57
CA MET A 190 -8.58 -11.31 -7.66
C MET A 190 -9.10 -11.30 -9.09
N ALA A 191 -8.55 -10.43 -9.95
CA ALA A 191 -8.94 -10.38 -11.37
C ALA A 191 -8.58 -11.67 -12.10
N ALA A 192 -7.44 -12.29 -11.78
CA ALA A 192 -7.05 -13.60 -12.30
C ALA A 192 -7.98 -14.71 -11.78
N GLY A 193 -8.29 -14.73 -10.48
CA GLY A 193 -9.17 -15.72 -9.85
C GLY A 193 -10.62 -15.68 -10.34
N ALA A 194 -11.10 -14.52 -10.78
CA ALA A 194 -12.44 -14.35 -11.32
C ALA A 194 -12.63 -14.91 -12.74
N GLY A 195 -11.56 -15.33 -13.42
CA GLY A 195 -11.65 -16.04 -14.70
C GLY A 195 -12.20 -15.21 -15.87
N LEU A 196 -12.09 -13.87 -15.84
CA LEU A 196 -12.64 -12.99 -16.88
C LEU A 196 -12.02 -13.24 -18.27
N ASP A 197 -10.70 -13.39 -18.33
CA ASP A 197 -9.95 -13.71 -19.55
C ASP A 197 -8.59 -14.34 -19.17
N ALA A 198 -8.22 -15.42 -19.88
CA ALA A 198 -6.99 -16.18 -19.66
C ALA A 198 -5.71 -15.33 -19.80
N ARG A 199 -5.76 -14.21 -20.53
CA ARG A 199 -4.63 -13.30 -20.72
C ARG A 199 -4.42 -12.35 -19.53
N LEU A 200 -5.40 -12.18 -18.64
CA LEU A 200 -5.25 -11.27 -17.50
C LEU A 200 -4.17 -11.75 -16.54
N ALA A 201 -4.17 -13.03 -16.16
CA ALA A 201 -3.19 -13.58 -15.23
C ALA A 201 -1.73 -13.34 -15.69
N PRO A 202 -1.31 -13.73 -16.91
CA PRO A 202 0.05 -13.47 -17.39
C PRO A 202 0.33 -11.98 -17.61
N PHE A 203 -0.66 -11.18 -18.05
CA PHE A 203 -0.50 -9.72 -18.19
C PHE A 203 -0.19 -9.07 -16.84
N ILE A 204 -1.03 -9.36 -15.86
CA ILE A 204 -0.93 -8.83 -14.51
C ILE A 204 0.41 -9.22 -13.90
N ALA A 205 0.80 -10.48 -14.06
CA ALA A 205 2.06 -10.97 -13.54
C ALA A 205 3.28 -10.29 -14.16
N GLY A 206 3.31 -10.19 -15.49
CA GLY A 206 4.37 -9.47 -16.19
C GLY A 206 4.43 -8.00 -15.76
N TYR A 207 3.26 -7.36 -15.64
CA TYR A 207 3.15 -5.97 -15.22
C TYR A 207 3.67 -5.72 -13.80
N VAL A 208 3.25 -6.56 -12.85
CA VAL A 208 3.72 -6.52 -11.45
C VAL A 208 5.22 -6.75 -11.38
N LEU A 209 5.74 -7.78 -12.06
CA LEU A 209 7.15 -8.12 -12.04
C LEU A 209 7.99 -6.95 -12.57
N VAL A 210 7.57 -6.38 -13.71
CA VAL A 210 8.23 -5.22 -14.32
C VAL A 210 8.24 -4.03 -13.36
N LEU A 211 7.12 -3.72 -12.71
CA LEU A 211 7.06 -2.60 -11.75
C LEU A 211 7.78 -2.87 -10.43
N ALA A 212 7.80 -4.11 -9.94
CA ALA A 212 8.53 -4.48 -8.74
C ALA A 212 10.06 -4.27 -8.91
N VAL A 213 10.55 -4.41 -10.14
CA VAL A 213 11.95 -4.12 -10.50
C VAL A 213 12.15 -2.64 -10.84
N LEU A 214 11.29 -2.06 -11.69
CA LEU A 214 11.42 -0.67 -12.14
C LEU A 214 11.17 0.34 -11.02
N GLY A 215 10.30 0.06 -10.05
CA GLY A 215 9.95 0.95 -8.95
C GLY A 215 11.16 1.33 -8.08
N PRO A 216 11.85 0.35 -7.45
CA PRO A 216 13.06 0.62 -6.65
C PRO A 216 14.17 1.30 -7.47
N ILE A 217 14.32 0.91 -8.74
CA ILE A 217 15.29 1.51 -9.65
C ILE A 217 14.95 2.98 -9.93
N ALA A 218 13.68 3.29 -10.20
CA ALA A 218 13.21 4.64 -10.46
C ALA A 218 13.37 5.53 -9.22
N ALA A 219 12.98 5.02 -8.05
CA ALA A 219 13.13 5.71 -6.77
C ALA A 219 14.61 5.99 -6.44
N GLY A 220 15.50 5.01 -6.59
CA GLY A 220 16.94 5.21 -6.39
C GLY A 220 17.59 6.15 -7.41
N ARG A 221 16.96 6.33 -8.57
CA ARG A 221 17.43 7.21 -9.66
C ARG A 221 16.64 8.51 -9.77
N ALA A 222 15.93 8.93 -8.71
CA ALA A 222 15.20 10.20 -8.66
C ALA A 222 16.04 11.40 -9.10
N HIS A 223 17.32 11.41 -8.71
CA HIS A 223 18.29 12.44 -9.10
C HIS A 223 18.51 12.55 -10.62
N LEU A 224 18.38 11.46 -11.38
CA LEU A 224 18.50 11.48 -12.85
C LEU A 224 17.29 12.15 -13.50
N LEU A 225 16.08 11.89 -12.97
CA LEU A 225 14.87 12.57 -13.41
C LEU A 225 14.97 14.07 -13.09
N ALA A 226 15.44 14.42 -11.89
CA ALA A 226 15.69 15.81 -11.52
C ALA A 226 16.71 16.49 -12.44
N ARG A 227 17.77 15.78 -12.85
CA ARG A 227 18.78 16.28 -13.80
C ARG A 227 18.22 16.44 -15.21
N ALA A 228 17.39 15.52 -15.68
CA ALA A 228 16.73 15.62 -16.99
C ALA A 228 15.73 16.79 -17.02
N LEU A 229 14.93 16.96 -15.96
CA LEU A 229 14.02 18.08 -15.78
C LEU A 229 14.74 19.42 -15.67
N ARG A 230 15.89 19.48 -14.97
CA ARG A 230 16.76 20.66 -14.92
C ARG A 230 17.36 21.02 -16.28
N THR A 231 17.78 20.03 -17.05
CA THR A 231 18.29 20.23 -18.41
C THR A 231 17.18 20.78 -19.33
N GLY A 232 15.95 20.29 -19.18
CA GLY A 232 14.78 20.82 -19.91
C GLY A 232 14.30 22.20 -19.43
N GLN A 233 14.40 22.50 -18.13
CA GLN A 233 14.06 23.81 -17.55
C GLN A 233 15.17 24.86 -17.67
N GLY A 234 16.34 24.54 -18.21
CA GLY A 234 17.34 25.55 -18.61
C GLY A 234 16.81 26.61 -19.60
N LEU A 235 15.60 26.38 -20.15
CA LEU A 235 14.86 27.28 -21.04
C LEU A 235 13.77 28.11 -20.35
N LEU A 236 13.47 27.90 -19.06
CA LEU A 236 12.45 28.65 -18.32
C LEU A 236 13.09 29.53 -17.22
N PRO A 237 12.63 30.78 -17.02
CA PRO A 237 13.28 31.72 -16.11
C PRO A 237 13.29 31.21 -14.67
N ARG A 238 14.48 31.19 -14.06
CA ARG A 238 14.68 30.90 -12.63
C ARG A 238 13.79 31.82 -11.79
N ARG A 239 12.74 31.27 -11.17
CA ARG A 239 12.08 31.91 -10.03
C ARG A 239 12.70 31.37 -8.76
N THR A 240 13.33 32.28 -8.03
CA THR A 240 13.90 32.10 -6.69
C THR A 240 12.89 31.41 -5.77
N ALA A 241 13.29 30.31 -5.16
CA ALA A 241 12.52 29.70 -4.05
C ALA A 241 12.50 30.70 -2.87
N PRO A 242 11.40 30.77 -2.09
CA PRO A 242 11.43 31.48 -0.81
C PRO A 242 12.44 30.79 0.11
N ALA A 243 13.32 31.59 0.73
CA ALA A 243 14.26 31.11 1.72
C ALA A 243 13.49 30.44 2.86
N TYR A 244 13.72 29.14 3.05
CA TYR A 244 13.37 28.50 4.31
C TYR A 244 14.47 28.91 5.28
N ASP A 245 14.13 29.85 6.17
CA ASP A 245 15.01 30.31 7.24
C ASP A 245 15.15 29.16 8.24
N VAL A 246 16.21 28.37 8.10
CA VAL A 246 16.63 27.44 9.13
C VAL A 246 17.26 28.30 10.22
N GLY A 247 16.47 28.64 11.23
CA GLY A 247 16.97 29.31 12.43
C GLY A 247 18.18 28.55 13.00
N PRO A 248 19.14 29.25 13.61
CA PRO A 248 20.47 28.73 13.86
C PRO A 248 20.41 27.42 14.67
N GLU A 249 21.06 26.38 14.14
CA GLU A 249 21.37 25.15 14.87
C GLU A 249 21.98 25.52 16.22
N SER A 250 21.27 25.24 17.31
CA SER A 250 21.87 25.21 18.63
C SER A 250 22.81 23.99 18.65
N ASP A 251 24.10 24.25 18.47
CA ASP A 251 25.19 23.30 18.68
C ASP A 251 25.09 22.69 20.10
N GLY A 252 24.37 21.57 20.19
CA GLY A 252 24.30 20.73 21.37
C GLY A 252 25.60 19.95 21.50
N THR A 253 26.66 20.61 21.98
CA THR A 253 27.86 19.92 22.42
C THR A 253 27.48 18.97 23.57
N PRO A 254 27.82 17.67 23.53
CA PRO A 254 27.55 16.77 24.65
C PRO A 254 28.42 17.19 25.85
N SER A 255 27.80 17.71 26.91
CA SER A 255 28.49 17.94 28.18
C SER A 255 29.04 16.62 28.73
N ALA A 256 30.37 16.55 28.88
CA ALA A 256 31.07 15.42 29.47
C ALA A 256 30.64 15.22 30.95
N PRO A 257 30.70 13.99 31.50
CA PRO A 257 30.36 13.74 32.89
C PRO A 257 31.45 14.31 33.81
N GLN A 258 31.06 15.12 34.80
CA GLN A 258 31.95 15.54 35.90
C GLN A 258 32.31 14.34 36.78
N PRO A 259 33.58 14.17 37.19
CA PRO A 259 33.94 13.15 38.17
C PRO A 259 33.44 13.55 39.57
N ALA A 260 32.90 12.56 40.28
CA ALA A 260 32.55 12.67 41.69
C ALA A 260 33.81 12.91 42.53
N GLU A 261 33.90 14.06 43.20
CA GLU A 261 34.83 14.25 44.31
C GLU A 261 34.20 13.70 45.59
N ALA A 262 34.97 12.80 46.21
CA ALA A 262 34.72 12.18 47.49
C ALA A 262 35.33 13.03 48.64
N GLU A 263 34.75 12.88 49.83
CA GLU A 263 35.25 13.28 51.16
C GLU A 263 35.32 14.81 51.43
N ARG A 264 34.80 15.35 52.54
CA ARG A 264 34.74 14.88 53.94
C ARG A 264 33.53 15.42 54.68
#